data_AF-A0AB74R3G1-F1
#
_entry.id   AF-A0AB74R3G1-F1
#
_cell.length_a   1.000
_cell.length_b   1.000
_cell.length_c   1.000
_cell.angle_alpha   90.00
_cell.angle_beta   90.00
_cell.angle_gamma   90.00
#
_symmetry.space_group_name_H-M   'P 1'
#
loop_
_entity.id
_entity.type
_entity.pdbx_description
1 polymer ?
#
loop_
_entity_poly.entity_id
_entity_poly.type
_entity_poly.pdbx_seq_one_letter_code
_entity_poly.pdbx_strand_id
1 'polypeptide(L)'
;MKFQEMINSPGLWIVSSFLVIISVVQAIVFMKSALKEASNLGIERKGIKAAIRSASVTAIGPSLSPVITLLSLVAVIGAPTTWMRLCDVGAARTELGVISLTSNLSGVEVGSAAFGAEAFSYALWGMALNNLGWLLVVFILGHRMRGIVEKMNVKYNPTWVKKLLAGATVGLFAYLLSNQIKTFEIPKLTPAVISAIVMLVLTTLFKKNQRLQELSLGIAMLIGMFGTQIVLS
;
A
#
# COMPACT_ATOMS: atom_id res chain seq x y z
N MET A 1 4.42 -29.90 18.89
CA MET A 1 3.97 -28.53 19.21
C MET A 1 2.57 -28.35 18.65
N LYS A 2 1.64 -27.73 19.39
CA LYS A 2 0.40 -27.28 18.77
C LYS A 2 0.76 -26.27 17.67
N PHE A 3 0.20 -26.42 16.47
CA PHE A 3 0.51 -25.54 15.33
C PHE A 3 0.44 -24.04 15.69
N GLN A 4 -0.52 -23.67 16.54
CA GLN A 4 -0.70 -22.32 17.08
C GLN A 4 0.47 -21.81 17.96
N GLU A 5 1.16 -22.69 18.69
CA GLU A 5 2.35 -22.33 19.48
C GLU A 5 3.58 -22.15 18.60
N MET A 6 3.64 -22.88 17.48
CA MET A 6 4.74 -22.77 16.51
C MET A 6 4.69 -21.44 15.76
N ILE A 7 3.52 -21.06 15.23
CA ILE A 7 3.34 -19.81 14.46
C ILE A 7 3.48 -18.54 15.31
N ASN A 8 3.34 -18.65 16.63
CA ASN A 8 3.51 -17.53 17.58
C ASN A 8 4.78 -17.69 18.44
N SER A 9 5.73 -18.53 18.00
CA SER A 9 6.93 -18.82 18.77
C SER A 9 7.82 -17.57 18.96
N PRO A 10 8.57 -17.48 20.08
CA PRO A 10 9.51 -16.37 20.31
C PRO A 10 10.57 -16.21 19.21
N GLY A 11 10.98 -17.32 18.57
CA GLY A 11 11.93 -17.27 17.46
C GLY A 11 11.40 -16.54 16.23
N LEU A 12 10.13 -16.80 15.87
CA LEU A 12 9.45 -16.09 14.77
C LEU A 12 9.31 -14.60 15.08
N TRP A 13 8.98 -14.24 16.34
CA TRP A 13 8.96 -12.83 16.77
C TRP A 13 10.31 -12.13 16.57
N ILE A 14 11.42 -12.77 16.91
CA ILE A 14 12.76 -12.18 16.75
C ILE A 14 13.08 -11.94 15.28
N VAL A 15 12.87 -12.96 14.43
CA VAL A 15 13.15 -12.87 12.99
C VAL A 15 12.25 -11.82 12.31
N SER A 16 10.96 -11.83 12.63
CA SER A 16 10.01 -10.84 12.13
C SER A 16 10.38 -9.42 12.57
N SER A 17 10.72 -9.22 13.86
CA SER A 17 11.12 -7.92 14.39
C SER A 17 12.37 -7.38 13.68
N PHE A 18 13.37 -8.25 13.45
CA PHE A 18 14.59 -7.88 12.76
C PHE A 18 14.31 -7.32 11.36
N LEU A 19 13.44 -7.97 10.59
CA LEU A 19 13.06 -7.50 9.26
C LEU A 19 12.28 -6.18 9.30
N VAL A 20 11.35 -6.03 10.26
CA VAL A 20 10.62 -4.75 10.44
C VAL A 20 11.58 -3.60 10.75
N ILE A 21 12.59 -3.84 11.61
CA ILE A 21 13.61 -2.83 11.94
C ILE A 21 14.37 -2.40 10.68
N ILE A 22 14.74 -3.33 9.80
CA ILE A 22 15.41 -3.01 8.53
C ILE A 22 14.51 -2.10 7.67
N SER A 23 13.22 -2.43 7.52
CA SER A 23 12.28 -1.61 6.74
C SER A 23 12.13 -0.20 7.31
N VAL A 24 12.08 -0.06 8.64
CA VAL A 24 12.02 1.25 9.32
C VAL A 24 13.31 2.04 9.06
N VAL A 25 14.47 1.40 9.15
CA VAL A 25 15.76 2.05 8.85
C VAL A 25 15.80 2.53 7.40
N GLN A 26 15.36 1.71 6.45
CA GLN A 26 15.29 2.10 5.04
C GLN A 26 14.37 3.32 4.83
N ALA A 27 13.19 3.34 5.46
CA ALA A 27 12.27 4.49 5.39
C ALA A 27 12.92 5.79 5.92
N ILE A 28 13.67 5.69 7.03
CA ILE A 28 14.41 6.84 7.60
C ILE A 28 15.51 7.31 6.65
N VAL A 29 16.28 6.39 6.06
CA VAL A 29 17.35 6.71 5.11
C VAL A 29 16.79 7.40 3.86
N PHE A 30 15.69 6.88 3.28
CA PHE A 30 15.04 7.50 2.14
C PHE A 30 14.48 8.89 2.46
N MET A 31 13.86 9.06 3.64
CA MET A 31 13.38 10.35 4.10
C MET A 31 14.53 11.36 4.22
N LYS A 32 15.65 10.97 4.83
CA LYS A 32 16.84 11.84 4.94
C LYS A 32 17.39 12.24 3.57
N SER A 33 17.49 11.29 2.64
CA SER A 33 17.94 11.55 1.28
C SER A 33 17.00 12.50 0.53
N ALA A 34 15.69 12.31 0.64
CA ALA A 34 14.69 13.19 0.04
C ALA A 34 14.77 14.62 0.60
N LEU A 35 14.95 14.77 1.91
CA LEU A 35 15.10 16.09 2.56
C LEU A 35 16.40 16.80 2.13
N LYS A 36 17.49 16.04 1.99
CA LYS A 36 18.76 16.57 1.48
C LYS A 36 18.60 17.07 0.05
N GLU A 37 17.95 16.29 -0.81
CA GLU A 37 17.74 16.67 -2.21
C GLU A 37 16.78 17.87 -2.35
N ALA A 38 15.72 17.92 -1.54
CA ALA A 38 14.84 19.10 -1.50
C ALA A 38 15.60 20.38 -1.11
N SER A 39 16.57 20.27 -0.20
CA SER A 39 17.45 21.40 0.16
C SER A 39 18.41 21.78 -0.98
N ASN A 40 18.96 20.79 -1.71
CA ASN A 40 19.83 21.04 -2.87
C ASN A 40 19.10 21.77 -4.00
N LEU A 41 17.81 21.46 -4.17
CA LEU A 41 16.92 22.09 -5.16
C LEU A 41 16.38 23.46 -4.72
N GLY A 42 16.75 23.95 -3.52
CA GLY A 42 16.32 25.25 -3.02
C GLY A 42 14.84 25.33 -2.65
N ILE A 43 14.18 24.21 -2.35
CA ILE A 43 12.77 24.20 -1.94
C ILE A 43 12.62 24.86 -0.56
N GLU A 44 11.70 25.81 -0.45
CA GLU A 44 11.46 26.53 0.81
C GLU A 44 11.07 25.57 1.95
N ARG A 45 11.67 25.75 3.14
CA ARG A 45 11.38 24.91 4.32
C ARG A 45 9.89 24.88 4.71
N LYS A 46 9.14 25.96 4.45
CA LYS A 46 7.68 25.98 4.66
C LYS A 46 6.99 24.95 3.76
N GLY A 47 7.35 24.87 2.48
CA GLY A 47 6.81 23.90 1.53
C GLY A 47 7.13 22.47 1.93
N ILE A 48 8.36 22.20 2.37
CA ILE A 48 8.77 20.86 2.84
C ILE A 48 7.93 20.43 4.06
N LYS A 49 7.79 21.29 5.07
CA LYS A 49 6.98 20.99 6.27
C LYS A 49 5.52 20.75 5.93
N ALA A 50 4.97 21.52 5.00
CA ALA A 50 3.60 21.39 4.57
C ALA A 50 3.36 20.07 3.81
N ALA A 51 4.30 19.70 2.92
CA ALA A 51 4.29 18.41 2.23
C ALA A 51 4.38 17.21 3.18
N ILE A 52 5.27 17.24 4.18
CA ILE A 52 5.37 16.17 5.19
C ILE A 52 4.06 16.04 5.96
N ARG A 53 3.49 17.16 6.42
CA ARG A 53 2.22 17.17 7.16
C ARG A 53 1.08 16.57 6.34
N SER A 54 0.98 17.00 5.07
CA SER A 54 -0.01 16.47 4.12
C SER A 54 0.14 14.96 3.94
N ALA A 55 1.38 14.50 3.71
CA ALA A 55 1.69 13.08 3.55
C ALA A 55 1.36 12.27 4.80
N SER A 56 1.69 12.77 6.00
CA SER A 56 1.39 12.10 7.26
C SER A 56 -0.12 11.93 7.50
N VAL A 57 -0.92 12.97 7.23
CA VAL A 57 -2.38 12.89 7.37
C VAL A 57 -2.98 11.95 6.32
N THR A 58 -2.50 12.04 5.08
CA THR A 58 -2.97 11.18 3.98
C THR A 58 -2.64 9.71 4.21
N ALA A 59 -1.50 9.39 4.82
CA ALA A 59 -1.07 8.01 5.07
C ALA A 59 -2.01 7.23 6.01
N ILE A 60 -2.77 7.93 6.86
CA ILE A 60 -3.69 7.31 7.82
C ILE A 60 -4.76 6.50 7.08
N GLY A 61 -5.36 7.06 6.02
CA GLY A 61 -6.44 6.41 5.28
C GLY A 61 -6.03 5.05 4.71
N PRO A 62 -4.99 4.99 3.85
CA PRO A 62 -4.48 3.73 3.34
C PRO A 62 -3.96 2.77 4.43
N SER A 63 -3.44 3.28 5.56
CA SER A 63 -2.94 2.41 6.65
C SER A 63 -4.04 1.68 7.44
N LEU A 64 -5.25 2.23 7.49
CA LEU A 64 -6.38 1.60 8.16
C LEU A 64 -7.00 0.48 7.31
N SER A 65 -6.93 0.60 5.98
CA SER A 65 -7.51 -0.39 5.05
C SER A 65 -7.03 -1.84 5.29
N PRO A 66 -5.74 -2.14 5.50
CA PRO A 66 -5.28 -3.51 5.70
C PRO A 66 -5.59 -4.09 7.10
N VAL A 67 -6.07 -3.30 8.07
CA VAL A 67 -6.27 -3.76 9.46
C VAL A 67 -7.26 -4.94 9.54
N ILE A 68 -8.32 -4.94 8.74
CA ILE A 68 -9.31 -6.03 8.72
C ILE A 68 -8.69 -7.30 8.15
N THR A 69 -7.95 -7.19 7.04
CA THR A 69 -7.25 -8.32 6.42
C THR A 69 -6.14 -8.89 7.30
N LEU A 70 -5.53 -8.04 8.14
CA LEU A 70 -4.55 -8.43 9.16
C LEU A 70 -5.15 -9.38 10.19
N LEU A 71 -6.33 -9.07 10.73
CA LEU A 71 -6.99 -9.94 11.71
C LEU A 71 -7.25 -11.34 11.14
N SER A 72 -7.63 -11.41 9.86
CA SER A 72 -7.79 -12.69 9.15
C SER A 72 -6.46 -13.43 8.99
N LEU A 73 -5.38 -12.73 8.62
CA LEU A 73 -4.05 -13.34 8.45
C LEU A 73 -3.46 -13.84 9.76
N VAL A 74 -3.65 -13.12 10.88
CA VAL A 74 -3.15 -13.54 12.20
C VAL A 74 -3.69 -14.92 12.59
N ALA A 75 -4.96 -15.20 12.27
CA ALA A 75 -5.57 -16.50 12.54
C ALA A 75 -4.95 -17.65 11.72
N VAL A 76 -4.38 -17.35 10.54
CA VAL A 76 -3.86 -18.34 9.59
C VAL A 76 -2.36 -18.56 9.73
N ILE A 77 -1.57 -17.47 9.78
CA ILE A 77 -0.10 -17.52 9.71
C ILE A 77 0.59 -16.99 10.98
N GLY A 78 -0.19 -16.65 12.01
CA GLY A 78 0.31 -16.15 13.29
C GLY A 78 0.58 -14.65 13.31
N ALA A 79 0.66 -14.09 14.51
CA ALA A 79 0.91 -12.67 14.73
C ALA A 79 2.28 -12.17 14.21
N PRO A 80 3.40 -12.89 14.44
CA PRO A 80 4.73 -12.42 14.02
C PRO A 80 4.84 -12.26 12.50
N THR A 81 4.45 -13.32 11.77
CA THR A 81 4.53 -13.36 10.31
C THR A 81 3.63 -12.29 9.70
N THR A 82 2.40 -12.16 10.21
CA THR A 82 1.46 -11.16 9.68
C THR A 82 1.99 -9.74 9.90
N TRP A 83 2.57 -9.45 11.07
CA TRP A 83 3.16 -8.15 11.36
C TRP A 83 4.34 -7.85 10.43
N MET A 84 5.23 -8.82 10.22
CA MET A 84 6.33 -8.69 9.26
C MET A 84 5.81 -8.41 7.84
N ARG A 85 4.78 -9.14 7.38
CA ARG A 85 4.20 -8.93 6.04
C ARG A 85 3.53 -7.57 5.87
N LEU A 86 2.98 -6.98 6.94
CA LEU A 86 2.45 -5.61 6.89
C LEU A 86 3.54 -4.56 6.66
N CYS A 87 4.72 -4.78 7.22
CA CYS A 87 5.85 -3.86 7.12
C CYS A 87 6.74 -4.11 5.90
N ASP A 88 6.49 -5.19 5.16
CA ASP A 88 7.21 -5.54 3.93
C ASP A 88 6.45 -5.04 2.70
N VAL A 89 7.09 -5.10 1.54
CA VAL A 89 6.48 -4.73 0.26
C VAL A 89 5.47 -5.81 -0.15
N GLY A 90 4.20 -5.60 0.19
CA GLY A 90 3.11 -6.50 -0.17
C GLY A 90 1.74 -5.91 0.16
N ALA A 91 0.69 -6.38 -0.50
CA ALA A 91 -0.69 -6.08 -0.13
C ALA A 91 -1.29 -7.30 0.57
N ALA A 92 -1.99 -7.11 1.68
CA ALA A 92 -2.59 -8.24 2.42
C ALA A 92 -3.49 -9.13 1.52
N ARG A 93 -4.15 -8.55 0.52
CA ARG A 93 -4.93 -9.31 -0.48
C ARG A 93 -4.07 -10.18 -1.40
N THR A 94 -2.89 -9.71 -1.80
CA THR A 94 -2.00 -10.53 -2.65
C THR A 94 -1.41 -11.67 -1.83
N GLU A 95 -1.02 -11.39 -0.59
CA GLU A 95 -0.49 -12.42 0.33
C GLU A 95 -1.52 -13.51 0.61
N LEU A 96 -2.78 -13.15 0.87
CA LEU A 96 -3.87 -14.13 1.01
C LEU A 96 -4.06 -14.98 -0.26
N GLY A 97 -4.00 -14.37 -1.45
CA GLY A 97 -4.09 -15.10 -2.71
C GLY A 97 -2.94 -16.11 -2.89
N VAL A 98 -1.72 -15.72 -2.50
CA VAL A 98 -0.55 -16.61 -2.53
C VAL A 98 -0.72 -17.75 -1.53
N ILE A 99 -1.17 -17.47 -0.31
CA ILE A 99 -1.45 -18.50 0.70
C ILE A 99 -2.48 -19.51 0.18
N SER A 100 -3.58 -19.04 -0.42
CA SER A 100 -4.57 -19.94 -1.03
C SER A 100 -3.96 -20.80 -2.13
N LEU A 101 -3.11 -20.21 -2.98
CA LEU A 101 -2.46 -20.91 -4.08
C LEU A 101 -1.49 -21.98 -3.57
N THR A 102 -0.67 -21.67 -2.56
CA THR A 102 0.27 -22.64 -1.96
C THR A 102 -0.45 -23.73 -1.16
N SER A 103 -1.57 -23.40 -0.52
CA SER A 103 -2.35 -24.38 0.25
C SER A 103 -3.04 -25.39 -0.65
N ASN A 104 -3.55 -24.92 -1.81
CA ASN A 104 -4.09 -25.80 -2.85
C ASN A 104 -3.04 -26.78 -3.39
N LEU A 105 -1.76 -26.38 -3.47
CA LEU A 105 -0.67 -27.27 -3.89
C LEU A 105 -0.39 -28.39 -2.86
N SER A 106 -0.65 -28.14 -1.58
CA SER A 106 -0.60 -29.16 -0.52
C SER A 106 -1.87 -29.99 -0.40
N GLY A 107 -2.93 -29.66 -1.14
CA GLY A 107 -4.24 -30.30 -1.01
C GLY A 107 -4.99 -29.94 0.28
N VAL A 108 -4.65 -28.80 0.91
CA VAL A 108 -5.19 -28.39 2.21
C VAL A 108 -5.86 -27.03 2.10
N GLU A 109 -6.99 -26.85 2.78
CA GLU A 109 -7.70 -25.57 2.82
C GLU A 109 -7.11 -24.61 3.86
N VAL A 110 -7.03 -23.32 3.51
CA VAL A 110 -6.51 -22.24 4.37
C VAL A 110 -7.35 -22.14 5.64
N GLY A 111 -6.71 -22.24 6.81
CA GLY A 111 -7.40 -22.15 8.10
C GLY A 111 -8.06 -23.45 8.57
N SER A 112 -7.95 -24.54 7.81
CA SER A 112 -8.35 -25.87 8.27
C SER A 112 -7.40 -26.42 9.35
N ALA A 113 -7.88 -27.36 10.16
CA ALA A 113 -7.04 -28.05 11.15
C ALA A 113 -5.85 -28.81 10.52
N ALA A 114 -5.93 -29.09 9.22
CA ALA A 114 -4.90 -29.76 8.44
C ALA A 114 -3.80 -28.81 7.90
N PHE A 115 -3.97 -27.48 8.00
CA PHE A 115 -3.02 -26.49 7.43
C PHE A 115 -1.57 -26.74 7.88
N GLY A 116 -1.38 -27.19 9.13
CA GLY A 116 -0.14 -27.85 9.56
C GLY A 116 1.16 -27.08 9.33
N ALA A 117 2.30 -27.71 9.63
CA ALA A 117 3.61 -27.07 9.45
C ALA A 117 4.07 -27.01 7.98
N GLU A 118 3.65 -27.99 7.16
CA GLU A 118 4.06 -28.09 5.77
C GLU A 118 3.42 -27.02 4.90
N ALA A 119 2.08 -26.87 4.91
CA ALA A 119 1.42 -25.84 4.11
C ALA A 119 1.78 -24.43 4.60
N PHE A 120 2.03 -24.25 5.91
CA PHE A 120 2.59 -23.01 6.44
C PHE A 120 3.96 -22.69 5.86
N SER A 121 4.86 -23.69 5.75
CA SER A 121 6.19 -23.49 5.17
C SER A 121 6.13 -23.14 3.69
N TYR A 122 5.27 -23.80 2.91
CA TYR A 122 5.07 -23.42 1.51
C TYR A 122 4.43 -22.05 1.36
N ALA A 123 3.50 -21.67 2.23
CA ALA A 123 2.95 -20.32 2.26
C ALA A 123 4.03 -19.27 2.52
N LEU A 124 4.91 -19.49 3.50
CA LEU A 124 6.04 -18.59 3.77
C LEU A 124 6.96 -18.42 2.56
N TRP A 125 7.32 -19.52 1.89
CA TRP A 125 8.16 -19.48 0.69
C TRP A 125 7.46 -18.84 -0.50
N GLY A 126 6.17 -19.13 -0.71
CA GLY A 126 5.38 -18.53 -1.77
C GLY A 126 5.29 -17.01 -1.62
N MET A 127 5.01 -16.54 -0.39
CA MET A 127 4.97 -15.11 -0.09
C MET A 127 6.35 -14.45 -0.28
N ALA A 128 7.43 -15.12 0.13
CA ALA A 128 8.79 -14.63 -0.08
C ALA A 128 9.13 -14.48 -1.58
N LEU A 129 8.81 -15.48 -2.40
CA LEU A 129 9.04 -15.45 -3.84
C LEU A 129 8.22 -14.38 -4.55
N ASN A 130 6.96 -14.16 -4.12
CA ASN A 130 6.14 -13.07 -4.62
C ASN A 130 6.87 -11.72 -4.43
N ASN A 131 7.33 -11.42 -3.22
CA ASN A 131 7.98 -10.14 -2.93
C ASN A 131 9.34 -10.01 -3.64
N LEU A 132 10.09 -11.11 -3.76
CA LEU A 132 11.36 -11.17 -4.50
C LEU A 132 11.17 -10.81 -5.97
N GLY A 133 10.10 -11.28 -6.61
CA GLY A 133 9.78 -10.96 -8.00
C GLY A 133 9.64 -9.45 -8.24
N TRP A 134 8.91 -8.76 -7.36
CA TRP A 134 8.76 -7.30 -7.43
C TRP A 134 10.09 -6.57 -7.22
N LEU A 135 10.85 -6.97 -6.21
CA LEU A 135 12.14 -6.35 -5.89
C LEU A 135 13.17 -6.55 -7.01
N LEU A 136 13.21 -7.73 -7.63
CA LEU A 136 14.11 -8.03 -8.74
C LEU A 136 13.82 -7.15 -9.96
N VAL A 137 12.55 -6.96 -10.30
CA VAL A 137 12.13 -6.08 -11.40
C VAL A 137 12.53 -4.63 -11.11
N VAL A 138 12.29 -4.13 -9.90
CA VAL A 138 12.67 -2.77 -9.50
C VAL A 138 14.20 -2.60 -9.51
N PHE A 139 14.95 -3.61 -9.07
CA PHE A 139 16.42 -3.58 -9.08
C PHE A 139 16.97 -3.48 -10.51
N ILE A 140 16.46 -4.31 -11.43
CA ILE A 140 16.93 -4.34 -12.82
C ILE A 140 16.46 -3.10 -13.61
N LEU A 141 15.22 -2.65 -13.43
CA LEU A 141 14.62 -1.61 -14.27
C LEU A 141 14.66 -0.22 -13.66
N GLY A 142 14.81 -0.10 -12.33
CA GLY A 142 14.71 1.18 -11.61
C GLY A 142 15.73 2.21 -12.10
N HIS A 143 16.99 1.80 -12.31
CA HIS A 143 18.03 2.70 -12.83
C HIS A 143 17.80 3.13 -14.28
N ARG A 144 17.06 2.34 -15.07
CA ARG A 144 16.82 2.59 -16.50
C ARG A 144 15.64 3.53 -16.74
N MET A 145 14.70 3.63 -15.80
CA MET A 145 13.49 4.45 -15.96
C MET A 145 13.81 5.92 -16.27
N ARG A 146 14.82 6.50 -15.63
CA ARG A 146 15.25 7.89 -15.92
C ARG A 146 15.67 8.06 -17.38
N GLY A 147 16.52 7.17 -17.89
CA GLY A 147 17.00 7.21 -19.27
C GLY A 147 15.88 6.95 -20.29
N ILE A 148 14.86 6.15 -19.95
CA ILE A 148 13.69 5.94 -20.81
C ILE A 148 12.86 7.22 -20.92
N VAL A 149 12.59 7.88 -19.79
CA VAL A 149 11.82 9.15 -19.79
C VAL A 149 12.57 10.25 -20.55
N GLU A 150 13.90 10.32 -20.39
CA GLU A 150 14.74 11.27 -21.11
C GLU A 150 14.72 11.03 -22.63
N LYS A 151 14.87 9.76 -23.07
CA LYS A 151 14.74 9.39 -24.49
C LYS A 151 13.34 9.69 -25.05
N MET A 152 12.29 9.49 -24.25
CA MET A 152 10.93 9.84 -24.65
C MET A 152 10.77 11.36 -24.83
N ASN A 153 11.36 12.18 -23.96
CA ASN A 153 11.31 13.63 -24.06
C ASN A 153 12.09 14.19 -25.27
N VAL A 154 13.12 13.47 -25.73
CA VAL A 154 13.86 13.83 -26.96
C VAL A 154 13.10 13.42 -28.22
N LYS A 155 12.46 12.24 -28.21
CA LYS A 155 11.76 11.69 -29.39
C LYS A 155 10.34 12.24 -29.56
N TYR A 156 9.67 12.63 -28.48
CA TYR A 156 8.29 13.11 -28.47
C TYR A 156 8.19 14.47 -27.78
N ASN A 157 7.08 15.19 -28.03
CA ASN A 157 6.84 16.46 -27.37
C ASN A 157 6.77 16.26 -25.82
N PRO A 158 7.63 16.93 -25.03
CA PRO A 158 7.70 16.77 -23.58
C PRO A 158 6.36 17.04 -22.88
N THR A 159 5.51 17.90 -23.45
CA THR A 159 4.19 18.21 -22.90
C THR A 159 3.24 17.01 -23.01
N TRP A 160 3.29 16.27 -24.12
CA TRP A 160 2.51 15.06 -24.31
C TRP A 160 3.03 13.91 -23.45
N VAL A 161 4.35 13.78 -23.29
CA VAL A 161 4.96 12.79 -22.39
C VAL A 161 4.52 13.03 -20.94
N LYS A 162 4.55 14.29 -20.47
CA LYS A 162 4.05 14.65 -19.12
C LYS A 162 2.56 14.32 -18.94
N LYS A 163 1.73 14.62 -19.94
CA LYS A 163 0.29 14.28 -19.90
C LYS A 163 0.06 12.77 -19.91
N LEU A 164 0.84 12.00 -20.66
CA LEU A 164 0.77 10.54 -20.69
C LEU A 164 1.16 9.93 -19.33
N LEU A 165 2.23 10.42 -18.71
CA LEU A 165 2.62 9.98 -17.36
C LEU A 165 1.55 10.31 -16.32
N ALA A 166 0.93 11.50 -16.39
CA ALA A 166 -0.19 11.86 -15.54
C ALA A 166 -1.45 11.01 -15.82
N GLY A 167 -1.72 10.66 -17.08
CA GLY A 167 -2.80 9.75 -17.45
C GLY A 167 -2.57 8.34 -16.92
N ALA A 168 -1.32 7.86 -16.94
CA ALA A 168 -0.96 6.55 -16.42
C ALA A 168 -1.18 6.46 -14.90
N THR A 169 -0.88 7.51 -14.13
CA THR A 169 -1.17 7.52 -12.68
C THR A 169 -2.67 7.52 -12.41
N VAL A 170 -3.46 8.28 -13.17
CA VAL A 170 -4.93 8.23 -13.09
C VAL A 170 -5.44 6.84 -13.44
N GLY A 171 -4.92 6.20 -14.49
CA GLY A 171 -5.28 4.84 -14.90
C GLY A 171 -4.95 3.81 -13.82
N LEU A 172 -3.80 3.94 -13.15
CA LEU A 172 -3.43 3.09 -12.02
C LEU A 172 -4.44 3.22 -10.87
N PHE A 173 -4.78 4.44 -10.45
CA PHE A 173 -5.76 4.64 -9.38
C PHE A 173 -7.17 4.20 -9.79
N ALA A 174 -7.56 4.40 -11.06
CA ALA A 174 -8.82 3.90 -11.60
C ALA A 174 -8.89 2.36 -11.58
N TYR A 175 -7.80 1.68 -11.93
CA TYR A 175 -7.70 0.22 -11.84
C TYR A 175 -7.79 -0.27 -10.38
N LEU A 176 -7.09 0.38 -9.46
CA LEU A 176 -7.15 0.05 -8.03
C LEU A 176 -8.57 0.25 -7.47
N LEU A 177 -9.25 1.33 -7.87
CA LEU A 177 -10.64 1.60 -7.51
C LEU A 177 -11.59 0.55 -8.10
N SER A 178 -11.44 0.24 -9.40
CA SER A 178 -12.24 -0.77 -10.09
C SER A 178 -12.12 -2.14 -9.40
N ASN A 179 -10.92 -2.52 -8.97
CA ASN A 179 -10.71 -3.75 -8.19
C ASN A 179 -11.48 -3.80 -6.87
N GLN A 180 -11.83 -2.65 -6.28
CA GLN A 180 -12.68 -2.59 -5.08
C GLN A 180 -14.19 -2.57 -5.40
N ILE A 181 -14.56 -2.16 -6.62
CA ILE A 181 -15.96 -1.96 -7.05
C ILE A 181 -16.44 -3.10 -7.98
N LYS A 182 -15.65 -4.15 -8.20
CA LYS A 182 -15.94 -5.23 -9.17
C LYS A 182 -17.37 -5.80 -9.14
N THR A 183 -18.03 -5.82 -7.99
CA THR A 183 -19.39 -6.36 -7.84
C THR A 183 -20.50 -5.32 -8.03
N PHE A 184 -20.20 -4.04 -8.27
CA PHE A 184 -21.14 -2.91 -8.33
C PHE A 184 -22.17 -2.86 -7.18
N GLU A 185 -21.84 -3.49 -6.06
CA GLU A 185 -22.69 -3.50 -4.87
C GLU A 185 -22.77 -2.09 -4.29
N ILE A 186 -24.00 -1.65 -3.94
CA ILE A 186 -24.29 -0.33 -3.38
C ILE A 186 -23.34 0.00 -2.20
N PRO A 187 -23.04 -0.93 -1.27
CA PRO A 187 -22.09 -0.67 -0.18
C PRO A 187 -20.66 -0.32 -0.60
N LYS A 188 -20.22 -0.74 -1.79
CA LYS A 188 -18.84 -0.53 -2.30
C LYS A 188 -18.76 0.67 -3.25
N LEU A 189 -19.85 0.99 -3.95
CA LEU A 189 -19.93 2.13 -4.85
C LEU A 189 -20.14 3.46 -4.11
N THR A 190 -20.98 3.45 -3.08
CA THR A 190 -21.32 4.62 -2.25
C THR A 190 -20.10 5.37 -1.67
N PRO A 191 -19.09 4.71 -1.06
CA PRO A 191 -17.93 5.41 -0.51
C PRO A 191 -17.05 6.04 -1.59
N ALA A 192 -16.95 5.41 -2.75
CA ALA A 192 -16.18 5.95 -3.88
C ALA A 192 -16.81 7.23 -4.42
N VAL A 193 -18.13 7.24 -4.60
CA VAL A 193 -18.88 8.40 -5.11
C VAL A 193 -18.88 9.54 -4.09
N ILE A 194 -19.15 9.26 -2.82
CA ILE A 194 -19.12 10.29 -1.75
C ILE A 194 -17.72 10.89 -1.63
N SER A 195 -16.67 10.06 -1.59
CA SER A 195 -15.29 10.55 -1.53
C SER A 195 -14.93 11.41 -2.74
N ALA A 196 -15.36 11.03 -3.95
CA ALA A 196 -15.11 11.80 -5.17
C ALA A 196 -15.80 13.17 -5.15
N ILE A 197 -17.07 13.23 -4.73
CA ILE A 197 -17.82 14.48 -4.62
C ILE A 197 -17.18 15.40 -3.59
N VAL A 198 -16.86 14.86 -2.41
CA VAL A 198 -16.21 15.61 -1.32
C VAL A 198 -14.84 16.11 -1.76
N MET A 199 -14.06 15.29 -2.47
CA MET A 199 -12.76 15.71 -3.01
C MET A 199 -12.91 16.88 -4.00
N LEU A 200 -13.89 16.85 -4.90
CA LEU A 200 -14.17 17.93 -5.84
C LEU A 200 -14.61 19.22 -5.14
N VAL A 201 -15.45 19.11 -4.12
CA VAL A 201 -15.92 20.26 -3.32
C VAL A 201 -14.78 20.86 -2.50
N LEU A 202 -13.97 20.05 -1.83
CA LEU A 202 -12.85 20.55 -1.02
C LEU A 202 -11.73 21.14 -1.89
N THR A 203 -11.47 20.58 -3.08
CA THR A 203 -10.47 21.16 -4.01
C THR A 203 -10.93 22.48 -4.64
N THR A 204 -12.23 22.66 -4.86
CA THR A 204 -12.78 23.93 -5.36
C THR A 204 -12.86 25.00 -4.27
N LEU A 205 -13.25 24.65 -3.04
CA LEU A 205 -13.33 25.57 -1.89
C LEU A 205 -11.95 25.97 -1.36
N PHE A 206 -10.99 25.04 -1.28
CA PHE A 206 -9.66 25.31 -0.71
C PHE A 206 -8.60 25.69 -1.73
N LYS A 207 -8.99 26.02 -2.97
CA LYS A 207 -8.08 26.44 -4.06
C LYS A 207 -7.12 27.56 -3.68
N LYS A 208 -7.50 28.44 -2.75
CA LYS A 208 -6.70 29.57 -2.26
C LYS A 208 -5.88 29.27 -1.00
N ASN A 209 -6.14 28.17 -0.30
CA ASN A 209 -5.57 27.90 1.01
C ASN A 209 -4.85 26.54 1.03
N GLN A 210 -3.57 26.56 0.67
CA GLN A 210 -2.71 25.38 0.50
C GLN A 210 -2.74 24.46 1.73
N ARG A 211 -2.84 25.02 2.94
CA ARG A 211 -2.93 24.25 4.19
C ARG A 211 -4.19 23.39 4.33
N LEU A 212 -5.31 23.83 3.76
CA LEU A 212 -6.59 23.10 3.80
C LEU A 212 -6.70 22.12 2.63
N GLN A 213 -6.06 22.45 1.51
CA GLN A 213 -5.95 21.55 0.36
C GLN A 213 -5.03 20.35 0.64
N GLU A 214 -4.06 20.48 1.55
CA GLU A 214 -3.26 19.37 2.06
C GLU A 214 -4.07 18.40 2.93
N LEU A 215 -5.10 18.90 3.63
CA LEU A 215 -5.95 18.10 4.50
C LEU A 215 -7.15 17.50 3.73
N SER A 216 -7.48 18.05 2.56
CA SER A 216 -8.68 17.67 1.82
C SER A 216 -8.69 16.21 1.40
N LEU A 217 -7.53 15.64 1.07
CA LEU A 217 -7.41 14.23 0.69
C LEU A 217 -7.73 13.30 1.88
N GLY A 218 -7.17 13.56 3.06
CA GLY A 218 -7.47 12.77 4.27
C GLY A 218 -8.92 12.96 4.74
N ILE A 219 -9.43 14.20 4.70
CA ILE A 219 -10.82 14.52 5.06
C ILE A 219 -11.80 13.84 4.10
N ALA A 220 -11.54 13.85 2.79
CA ALA A 220 -12.39 13.19 1.80
C ALA A 220 -12.47 11.67 2.04
N MET A 221 -11.36 11.03 2.41
CA MET A 221 -11.34 9.61 2.76
C MET A 221 -12.19 9.31 4.00
N LEU A 222 -12.04 10.10 5.08
CA LEU A 222 -12.80 9.91 6.31
C LEU A 222 -14.30 10.15 6.10
N ILE A 223 -14.66 11.24 5.41
CA ILE A 223 -16.07 11.54 5.10
C ILE A 223 -16.66 10.46 4.19
N GLY A 224 -15.89 9.94 3.23
CA GLY A 224 -16.32 8.81 2.42
C GLY A 224 -16.66 7.57 3.25
N MET A 225 -15.80 7.21 4.21
CA MET A 225 -16.02 6.06 5.09
C MET A 225 -17.22 6.25 6.03
N PHE A 226 -17.26 7.36 6.78
CA PHE A 226 -18.33 7.61 7.75
C PHE A 226 -19.67 7.95 7.09
N GLY A 227 -19.65 8.74 6.00
CA GLY A 227 -20.85 9.09 5.26
C GLY A 227 -21.54 7.86 4.65
N THR A 228 -20.75 6.90 4.18
CA THR A 228 -21.28 5.62 3.69
C THR A 228 -21.94 4.80 4.81
N GLN A 229 -21.33 4.79 5.99
CA GLN A 229 -21.88 4.08 7.15
C GLN A 229 -23.23 4.68 7.59
N ILE A 230 -23.40 5.99 7.50
CA ILE A 230 -24.67 6.67 7.81
C ILE A 230 -25.74 6.40 6.74
N VAL A 231 -25.36 6.31 5.47
CA VAL A 231 -26.30 6.08 4.35
C VAL A 231 -26.78 4.62 4.26
N LEU A 232 -26.00 3.67 4.80
CA LEU A 232 -26.30 2.23 4.75
C LEU A 232 -26.72 1.62 6.09
N SER A 233 -26.76 2.41 7.16
CA SER A 233 -27.39 2.04 8.45
C SER A 233 -28.90 2.22 8.38
#